data_AF-A0A0T6A088-F1
#
_entry.id   AF-A0A0T6A088-F1
#
_cell.length_a   1.000
_cell.length_b   1.000
_cell.length_c   1.000
_cell.angle_alpha   90.00
_cell.angle_beta   90.00
_cell.angle_gamma   90.00
#
_symmetry.space_group_name_H-M   'P 1'
#
loop_
_entity.id
_entity.type
_entity.pdbx_description
1 polymer ?
#
loop_
_entity_poly.entity_id
_entity_poly.type
_entity_poly.pdbx_seq_one_letter_code
_entity_poly.pdbx_strand_id
1 'polypeptide(L)' 'MNIGPREQRKRLIMGVATLAMSVGIAIGLIYFGIDWWWRLGLFFPFWMAALGLFQALEET' A
#
# COMPACT_ATOMS: atom_id res chain seq x y z
N MET A 1 3.78 -20.85 16.77
CA MET A 1 3.67 -19.84 15.68
C MET A 1 4.99 -19.86 14.90
N ASN A 2 5.14 -20.81 13.96
CA ASN A 2 6.33 -20.91 13.10
C ASN A 2 5.97 -20.28 11.76
N ILE A 3 5.90 -18.95 11.70
CA ILE A 3 5.90 -18.24 10.42
C ILE A 3 7.31 -18.47 9.86
N GLY A 4 7.43 -19.39 8.90
CA GLY A 4 8.71 -19.67 8.27
C GLY A 4 9.25 -18.41 7.59
N PRO A 5 10.57 -18.26 7.43
CA PRO A 5 11.18 -17.08 6.77
C PRO A 5 10.63 -16.84 5.34
N ARG A 6 10.01 -17.86 4.72
CA ARG A 6 9.31 -17.76 3.44
C ARG A 6 7.98 -16.99 3.54
N GLU A 7 7.15 -17.23 4.56
CA GLU A 7 5.92 -16.44 4.79
C GLU A 7 6.23 -14.99 5.13
N GLN A 8 7.25 -14.75 5.97
CA GLN A 8 7.65 -13.39 6.35
C GLN A 8 8.13 -12.59 5.13
N ARG A 9 8.95 -13.22 4.27
CA ARG A 9 9.39 -12.62 3.00
C ARG A 9 8.23 -12.39 2.04
N LYS A 10 7.23 -13.28 2.02
CA LYS A 10 6.03 -13.12 1.19
C LYS A 10 5.19 -11.93 1.65
N ARG A 11 5.01 -11.73 2.96
CA ARG A 11 4.33 -10.54 3.52
C ARG A 11 5.08 -9.26 3.18
N LEU A 12 6.40 -9.27 3.31
CA LEU A 12 7.24 -8.11 3.02
C LEU A 12 7.20 -7.75 1.53
N ILE A 13 7.26 -8.74 0.63
CA ILE A 13 7.10 -8.52 -0.81
C ILE A 13 5.71 -7.96 -1.14
N MET A 14 4.65 -8.51 -0.54
CA MET A 14 3.30 -8.00 -0.76
C MET A 14 3.16 -6.55 -0.27
N GLY A 15 3.66 -6.25 0.94
CA GLY A 15 3.65 -4.89 1.48
C GLY A 15 4.41 -3.89 0.60
N VAL A 16 5.61 -4.25 0.15
CA VAL A 16 6.41 -3.41 -0.76
C VAL A 16 5.71 -3.23 -2.12
N ALA A 17 5.12 -4.29 -2.68
CA ALA A 17 4.41 -4.20 -3.95
C ALA A 17 3.18 -3.27 -3.85
N THR A 18 2.41 -3.39 -2.77
CA THR A 18 1.26 -2.51 -2.51
C THR A 18 1.71 -1.06 -2.29
N LEU A 19 2.80 -0.83 -1.55
CA LEU A 19 3.36 0.50 -1.33
C LEU A 19 3.80 1.14 -2.67
N ALA A 20 4.56 0.41 -3.48
CA ALA A 20 5.04 0.88 -4.77
C ALA A 20 3.87 1.21 -5.72
N MET A 21 2.84 0.37 -5.75
CA MET A 21 1.63 0.60 -6.53
C MET A 21 0.92 1.89 -6.07
N SER A 22 0.70 2.07 -4.77
CA SER A 22 0.03 3.26 -4.23
C SER A 22 0.81 4.55 -4.50
N VAL A 23 2.15 4.52 -4.36
CA VAL A 23 3.02 5.67 -4.69
C VAL A 23 2.95 6.02 -6.17
N GLY A 24 2.99 5.01 -7.06
CA GLY A 24 2.88 5.24 -8.51
C GLY A 24 1.57 5.91 -8.92
N ILE A 25 0.44 5.47 -8.34
CA ILE A 25 -0.88 6.06 -8.61
C ILE A 25 -0.93 7.51 -8.09
N ALA A 26 -0.38 7.77 -6.89
CA ALA A 26 -0.33 9.13 -6.33
C ALA A 26 0.51 10.09 -7.20
N ILE A 27 1.69 9.65 -7.66
CA ILE A 27 2.54 10.43 -8.57
C ILE A 27 1.80 10.71 -9.89
N GLY A 28 1.14 9.71 -10.47
CA GLY A 28 0.35 9.88 -11.69
C GLY A 28 -0.73 10.95 -11.52
N LEU A 29 -1.47 10.92 -10.43
CA LEU A 29 -2.54 11.90 -10.18
C LEU A 29 -2.03 13.33 -9.99
N ILE A 30 -0.86 13.50 -9.37
CA ILE A 30 -0.20 14.80 -9.29
C ILE A 30 0.24 15.26 -10.67
N TYR A 31 0.87 14.38 -11.45
CA TYR A 31 1.39 14.72 -12.77
C TYR A 31 0.30 15.11 -13.78
N PHE A 32 -0.85 14.42 -13.75
CA PHE A 32 -1.97 14.71 -14.65
C PHE A 32 -2.86 15.87 -14.16
N GLY A 33 -2.56 16.48 -13.01
CA GLY A 33 -3.29 17.66 -12.50
C GLY A 33 -4.78 17.39 -12.26
N ILE A 34 -5.13 16.14 -11.91
CA ILE A 34 -6.53 15.72 -11.90
C ILE A 34 -7.28 16.31 -10.70
N ASP A 35 -8.49 16.81 -10.98
CA ASP A 35 -9.41 17.49 -10.06
C ASP A 35 -9.70 16.68 -8.77
N TRP A 36 -10.09 17.36 -7.68
CA TRP A 36 -10.11 16.79 -6.32
C TRP A 36 -10.97 15.52 -6.20
N TRP A 37 -11.98 15.38 -7.06
CA TRP A 37 -12.86 14.22 -7.14
C TRP A 37 -12.12 12.91 -7.47
N TRP A 38 -11.04 12.97 -8.25
CA TRP A 38 -10.23 11.77 -8.52
C TRP A 38 -9.36 11.36 -7.32
N ARG A 39 -9.08 12.29 -6.38
CA ARG A 39 -8.42 11.97 -5.11
C ARG A 39 -9.33 11.15 -4.19
N LEU A 40 -10.65 11.19 -4.35
CA LEU A 40 -11.55 10.27 -3.66
C LEU A 40 -11.40 8.83 -4.17
N GLY A 41 -11.12 8.64 -5.46
CA GLY A 41 -10.77 7.33 -6.01
C GLY A 41 -9.49 6.73 -5.40
N LEU A 42 -8.56 7.58 -4.97
CA LEU A 42 -7.36 7.16 -4.24
C LEU A 42 -7.62 6.67 -2.81
N PHE A 43 -8.78 7.00 -2.23
CA PHE A 43 -9.08 6.64 -0.84
C PHE A 43 -8.96 5.13 -0.64
N PHE A 44 -9.44 4.33 -1.59
CA PHE A 44 -9.42 2.87 -1.50
C PHE A 44 -8.00 2.27 -1.51
N PRO A 45 -7.11 2.60 -2.47
CA PRO A 45 -5.71 2.13 -2.43
C PRO A 45 -4.92 2.70 -1.24
N PHE A 46 -5.18 3.93 -0.81
CA PHE A 46 -4.54 4.50 0.39
C PHE A 46 -4.98 3.75 1.66
N TRP A 47 -6.26 3.43 1.78
CA TRP A 47 -6.81 2.65 2.88
C TRP A 47 -6.20 1.25 2.92
N MET A 48 -6.10 0.57 1.77
CA MET A 48 -5.47 -0.75 1.66
C MET A 48 -3.98 -0.71 2.04
N ALA A 49 -3.25 0.33 1.61
CA ALA A 49 -1.85 0.52 2.02
C ALA A 49 -1.70 0.78 3.52
N ALA A 50 -2.58 1.61 4.10
CA ALA A 50 -2.61 1.87 5.54
C ALA A 50 -2.91 0.58 6.33
N LEU A 51 -3.88 -0.23 5.91
CA LEU A 51 -4.15 -1.54 6.53
C LEU A 51 -2.94 -2.47 6.48
N GLY A 52 -2.22 -2.52 5.36
CA GLY A 52 -0.99 -3.32 5.25
C GLY A 52 0.12 -2.84 6.18
N LEU A 53 0.27 -1.53 6.36
CA LEU A 53 1.22 -0.95 7.31
C LEU A 53 0.83 -1.22 8.76
N PHE A 54 -0.45 -1.06 9.11
CA PHE A 54 -0.94 -1.37 10.46
C PHE A 54 -0.83 -2.86 10.79
N GLN A 55 -1.08 -3.76 9.84
CA GLN A 55 -0.82 -5.19 10.02
C GLN A 55 0.67 -5.49 10.27
N ALA A 56 1.57 -4.81 9.56
CA ALA A 56 3.01 -4.96 9.79
C ALA A 56 3.46 -4.41 11.15
N LEU A 57 2.81 -3.34 11.64
CA LEU A 57 3.07 -2.74 12.96
C LEU A 57 2.50 -3.56 14.12
N GLU A 58 1.30 -4.13 13.98
CA GLU A 58 0.70 -5.05 14.98
C GLU A 58 1.42 -6.39 15.08
N GLU A 59 2.16 -6.80 14.04
CA GLU A 59 3.04 -7.98 14.09
C GLU A 59 4.37 -7.75 14.83
N THR A 60 4.58 -6.57 15.42
CA THR A 60 5.75 -6.23 16.25
C THR A 60 5.36 -6.17 17.73
#